data_AF-A0A0H4IWE3-F1
#
_entry.id   AF-A0A0H4IWE3-F1
#
_cell.length_a   1.000
_cell.length_b   1.000
_cell.length_c   1.000
_cell.angle_alpha   90.00
_cell.angle_beta   90.00
_cell.angle_gamma   90.00
#
_symmetry.space_group_name_H-M   'P 1'
#
loop_
_entity.id
_entity.type
_entity.pdbx_description
1 polymer ?
#
loop_
_entity_poly.entity_id
_entity_poly.type
_entity_poly.pdbx_seq_one_letter_code
_entity_poly.pdbx_strand_id
1 'polypeptide(L)'
;MSTFFRQTAQAMTAKHIGRFPLSELDQVIDWQPIEQYLIRQKTRYLRDRRGRPAHPLSSMFKAVLPGQWHSLSDPELEHSLITRIGFNLFCRFDGPGIPGCSTLCRYRKFRYARAAYFGLLKVGAQSHLKAMCLNLLKAANRLSAPAAA
;
A
#
# COMPACT_ATOMS: atom_id res chain seq x y z
N MET A 1 -11.25 -18.22 13.31
CA MET A 1 -10.02 -17.87 14.05
C MET A 1 -9.35 -16.56 13.59
N SER A 2 -9.38 -16.19 12.30
CA SER A 2 -8.74 -14.96 11.80
C SER A 2 -9.32 -13.66 12.36
N THR A 3 -10.59 -13.64 12.76
CA THR A 3 -11.28 -12.46 13.29
C THR A 3 -10.82 -12.09 14.71
N PHE A 4 -10.68 -13.06 15.62
CA PHE A 4 -10.27 -12.80 16.99
C PHE A 4 -8.87 -12.17 17.04
N PHE A 5 -7.88 -12.81 16.41
CA PHE A 5 -6.52 -12.26 16.36
C PHE A 5 -6.47 -10.87 15.70
N ARG A 6 -7.26 -10.64 14.64
CA ARG A 6 -7.35 -9.31 14.03
C ARG A 6 -7.97 -8.27 14.95
N GLN A 7 -9.07 -8.60 15.65
CA GLN A 7 -9.72 -7.68 16.58
C GLN A 7 -8.80 -7.34 17.75
N THR A 8 -8.13 -8.33 18.34
CA THR A 8 -7.16 -8.09 19.41
C THR A 8 -5.98 -7.27 18.92
N ALA A 9 -5.41 -7.62 17.76
CA ALA A 9 -4.30 -6.88 17.17
C ALA A 9 -4.69 -5.44 16.81
N GLN A 10 -5.88 -5.21 16.25
CA GLN A 10 -6.43 -3.88 16.00
C GLN A 10 -6.55 -3.09 17.30
N ALA A 11 -7.12 -3.68 18.36
CA ALA A 11 -7.23 -3.06 19.67
C ALA A 11 -5.86 -2.73 20.29
N MET A 12 -4.86 -3.60 20.14
CA MET A 12 -3.49 -3.36 20.62
C MET A 12 -2.82 -2.23 19.85
N THR A 13 -2.94 -2.20 18.52
CA THR A 13 -2.40 -1.09 17.71
C THR A 13 -3.14 0.22 17.99
N ALA A 14 -4.45 0.17 18.27
CA ALA A 14 -5.25 1.34 18.58
C ALA A 14 -4.82 2.02 19.89
N LYS A 15 -4.26 1.25 20.85
CA LYS A 15 -3.74 1.82 22.10
C LYS A 15 -2.40 2.55 21.92
N HIS A 16 -1.62 2.23 20.89
CA HIS A 16 -0.31 2.82 20.61
C HIS A 16 -0.33 3.87 19.47
N ILE A 17 -1.50 4.43 19.14
CA ILE A 17 -1.76 5.27 17.95
C ILE A 17 -0.85 6.51 17.81
N GLY A 18 -0.18 6.97 18.86
CA GLY A 18 0.57 8.24 18.85
C GLY A 18 1.74 8.40 17.86
N ARG A 19 2.04 7.43 16.99
CA ARG A 19 3.14 7.57 16.01
C ARG A 19 2.77 7.35 14.54
N PHE A 20 1.72 6.60 14.18
CA PHE A 20 1.31 6.43 12.77
C PHE A 20 -0.12 5.88 12.66
N PRO A 21 -1.10 6.66 12.19
CA PRO A 21 -2.51 6.26 12.16
C PRO A 21 -2.83 5.41 10.92
N LEU A 22 -2.10 4.32 10.68
CA LEU A 22 -2.39 3.42 9.54
C LEU A 22 -3.83 2.90 9.59
N SER A 23 -4.30 2.58 10.80
CA SER A 23 -5.66 2.06 11.01
C SER A 23 -6.73 3.13 10.86
N GLU A 24 -6.50 4.37 11.31
CA GLU A 24 -7.47 5.45 11.14
C GLU A 24 -7.54 5.92 9.68
N LEU A 25 -6.39 5.97 8.99
CA LEU A 25 -6.34 6.21 7.55
C LEU A 25 -7.18 5.19 6.79
N ASP A 26 -7.11 3.91 7.16
CA ASP A 26 -7.89 2.86 6.52
C ASP A 26 -9.41 3.09 6.69
N GLN A 27 -9.83 3.68 7.81
CA GLN A 27 -11.23 3.96 8.14
C GLN A 27 -11.76 5.26 7.51
N VAL A 28 -10.93 6.30 7.44
CA VAL A 28 -11.34 7.64 6.98
C VAL A 28 -11.32 7.77 5.46
N ILE A 29 -10.42 7.04 4.79
CA ILE A 29 -10.24 7.16 3.34
C ILE A 29 -11.15 6.18 2.61
N ASP A 30 -11.97 6.70 1.70
CA ASP A 30 -12.60 5.87 0.69
C ASP A 30 -11.55 5.38 -0.32
N TRP A 31 -11.30 4.07 -0.30
CA TRP A 31 -10.34 3.42 -1.19
C TRP A 31 -10.92 3.10 -2.57
N GLN A 32 -12.24 3.16 -2.77
CA GLN A 32 -12.86 2.78 -4.05
C GLN A 32 -12.36 3.60 -5.24
N PRO A 33 -12.25 4.94 -5.17
CA PRO A 33 -11.77 5.75 -6.29
C PRO A 33 -10.31 5.42 -6.66
N ILE A 34 -9.48 5.13 -5.66
CA ILE A 34 -8.08 4.75 -5.82
C ILE A 34 -7.98 3.37 -6.47
N GLU A 35 -8.77 2.41 -6.01
CA GLU A 35 -8.81 1.07 -6.58
C GLU A 35 -9.29 1.09 -8.04
N GLN A 36 -10.33 1.86 -8.35
CA GLN A 36 -10.79 2.07 -9.73
C GLN A 36 -9.70 2.70 -10.60
N TYR A 37 -8.97 3.69 -10.07
CA TYR A 37 -7.83 4.26 -10.77
C TYR A 37 -6.78 3.19 -11.07
N LEU A 38 -6.38 2.38 -10.07
CA LEU A 38 -5.40 1.31 -10.24
C LEU A 38 -5.87 0.24 -11.23
N ILE A 39 -7.18 -0.10 -11.26
CA ILE A 39 -7.76 -1.00 -12.25
C ILE A 39 -7.66 -0.41 -13.65
N ARG A 40 -7.99 0.88 -13.83
CA ARG A 40 -7.82 1.57 -15.12
C ARG A 40 -6.36 1.58 -15.56
N GLN A 41 -5.43 1.84 -14.65
CA GLN A 41 -3.99 1.77 -14.92
C GLN A 41 -3.59 0.33 -15.28
N LYS A 42 -4.09 -0.70 -14.56
CA LYS A 42 -3.84 -2.10 -14.87
C LYS A 42 -4.26 -2.45 -16.30
N THR A 43 -5.48 -2.10 -16.69
CA THR A 43 -5.99 -2.35 -18.06
C THR A 43 -5.14 -1.66 -19.12
N ARG A 44 -4.56 -0.49 -18.80
CA ARG A 44 -3.70 0.28 -19.71
C ARG A 44 -2.25 -0.22 -19.77
N TYR A 45 -1.66 -0.65 -18.67
CA TYR A 45 -0.19 -0.86 -18.55
C TYR A 45 0.21 -2.28 -18.18
N LEU A 46 -0.60 -2.99 -17.40
CA LEU A 46 -0.37 -4.38 -17.02
C LEU A 46 -1.04 -5.30 -18.05
N ARG A 47 -0.85 -5.00 -19.35
CA ARG A 47 -1.36 -5.81 -20.46
C ARG A 47 -0.80 -7.24 -20.48
N ASP A 48 0.22 -7.53 -19.67
CA ASP A 48 1.03 -8.72 -19.84
C ASP A 48 0.84 -9.82 -18.78
N ARG A 49 0.67 -11.05 -19.29
CA ARG A 49 0.30 -12.34 -18.67
C ARG A 49 -1.15 -12.44 -18.18
N ARG A 50 -1.93 -13.20 -18.94
CA ARG A 50 -3.37 -13.57 -18.82
C ARG A 50 -3.81 -14.25 -17.51
N GLY A 51 -3.15 -13.97 -16.38
CA GLY A 51 -3.45 -14.55 -15.08
C GLY A 51 -4.15 -13.58 -14.13
N ARG A 52 -4.96 -14.11 -13.21
CA ARG A 52 -5.41 -13.39 -12.02
C ARG A 52 -4.15 -12.84 -11.30
N PRO A 53 -4.10 -11.56 -10.92
CA PRO A 53 -2.97 -11.05 -10.17
C PRO A 53 -2.84 -11.87 -8.89
N ALA A 54 -1.61 -12.30 -8.54
CA ALA A 54 -1.38 -13.10 -7.35
C ALA A 54 -1.97 -12.42 -6.11
N HIS A 55 -1.75 -11.11 -5.98
CA HIS A 55 -2.27 -10.30 -4.87
C HIS A 55 -3.29 -9.25 -5.34
N PRO A 56 -4.27 -8.86 -4.49
CA PRO A 56 -5.17 -7.73 -4.77
C PRO A 56 -4.41 -6.42 -5.00
N LEU A 57 -4.87 -5.60 -5.94
CA LEU A 57 -4.24 -4.31 -6.25
C LEU A 57 -4.31 -3.34 -5.08
N SER A 58 -5.45 -3.32 -4.38
CA SER A 58 -5.66 -2.52 -3.17
C SER A 58 -4.64 -2.88 -2.09
N SER A 59 -4.45 -4.18 -1.79
CA SER A 59 -3.45 -4.63 -0.82
C SER A 59 -2.01 -4.31 -1.24
N MET A 60 -1.67 -4.48 -2.52
CA MET A 60 -0.34 -4.10 -3.03
C MET A 60 -0.09 -2.60 -2.93
N PHE A 61 -1.09 -1.77 -3.28
CA PHE A 61 -0.99 -0.32 -3.14
C PHE A 61 -0.80 0.09 -1.68
N LYS A 62 -1.60 -0.50 -0.78
CA LYS A 62 -1.46 -0.28 0.66
C LYS A 62 -0.08 -0.69 1.18
N ALA A 63 0.54 -1.74 0.66
CA ALA A 63 1.91 -2.11 1.04
C ALA A 63 2.97 -1.10 0.57
N VAL A 64 2.76 -0.42 -0.56
CA VAL A 64 3.69 0.61 -1.05
C VAL A 64 3.66 1.87 -0.18
N LEU A 65 2.52 2.21 0.44
CA LEU A 65 2.39 3.39 1.30
C LEU A 65 3.39 3.43 2.46
N PRO A 66 3.41 2.45 3.40
CA PRO A 66 4.36 2.46 4.49
C PRO A 66 5.79 2.28 4.00
N GLY A 67 6.01 1.51 2.92
CA GLY A 67 7.32 1.42 2.29
C GLY A 67 7.84 2.77 1.81
N GLN A 68 6.96 3.64 1.31
CA GLN A 68 7.33 4.99 0.93
C GLN A 68 7.48 5.94 2.13
N TRP A 69 6.59 5.88 3.11
CA TRP A 69 6.63 6.78 4.27
C TRP A 69 7.82 6.52 5.19
N HIS A 70 8.27 5.27 5.28
CA HIS A 70 9.45 4.87 6.04
C HIS A 70 10.70 4.68 5.17
N SER A 71 10.67 5.08 3.89
CA SER A 71 11.80 4.95 2.96
C SER A 71 12.40 3.53 2.87
N LEU A 72 11.55 2.50 2.99
CA LEU A 72 11.97 1.10 2.98
C LEU A 72 12.35 0.65 1.58
N SER A 73 13.45 -0.08 1.51
CA SER A 73 13.81 -0.92 0.37
C SER A 73 12.82 -2.09 0.22
N ASP A 74 12.83 -2.75 -0.94
CA ASP A 74 11.92 -3.87 -1.19
C ASP A 74 12.14 -5.07 -0.23
N PRO A 75 13.39 -5.43 0.16
CA PRO A 75 13.62 -6.43 1.21
C PRO A 75 13.16 -6.00 2.61
N GLU A 76 13.38 -4.74 3.00
CA GLU A 76 12.94 -4.23 4.30
C GLU A 76 11.41 -4.15 4.39
N LEU A 77 10.74 -3.85 3.27
CA LEU A 77 9.29 -3.84 3.19
C LEU A 77 8.72 -5.26 3.36
N GLU A 78 9.29 -6.25 2.68
CA GLU A 78 8.92 -7.67 2.88
C GLU A 78 9.06 -8.06 4.36
N HIS A 79 10.23 -7.79 4.95
CA HIS A 79 10.47 -8.09 6.36
C HIS A 79 9.48 -7.36 7.29
N SER A 80 9.16 -6.10 6.99
CA SER A 80 8.20 -5.30 7.78
C SER A 80 6.77 -5.81 7.67
N LEU A 81 6.35 -6.34 6.51
CA LEU A 81 5.02 -6.95 6.34
C LEU A 81 4.84 -8.25 7.14
N ILE A 82 5.95 -8.95 7.40
CA ILE A 82 5.99 -10.18 8.21
C ILE A 82 6.04 -9.84 9.70
N THR A 83 6.90 -8.90 10.09
CA THR A 83 7.23 -8.62 11.50
C THR A 83 6.31 -7.58 12.16
N ARG A 84 5.83 -6.58 11.43
CA ARG A 84 5.01 -5.49 11.98
C ARG A 84 3.54 -5.82 11.83
N ILE A 85 2.89 -6.10 12.96
CA ILE A 85 1.45 -6.38 13.04
C ILE A 85 0.61 -5.27 12.37
N GLY A 86 0.94 -3.99 12.62
CA GLY A 86 0.23 -2.86 12.02
C GLY A 86 0.29 -2.81 10.48
N PHE A 87 1.42 -3.23 9.90
CA PHE A 87 1.58 -3.26 8.44
C PHE A 87 0.75 -4.40 7.85
N ASN A 88 0.76 -5.55 8.50
CA ASN A 88 -0.02 -6.72 8.10
C ASN A 88 -1.52 -6.42 8.14
N LEU A 89 -2.01 -5.83 9.24
CA LEU A 89 -3.41 -5.42 9.41
C LEU A 89 -3.84 -4.38 8.37
N PHE A 90 -2.98 -3.43 8.03
CA PHE A 90 -3.27 -2.40 7.03
C PHE A 90 -3.38 -2.98 5.61
N CYS A 91 -2.46 -3.87 5.22
CA CYS A 91 -2.42 -4.39 3.85
C CYS A 91 -3.42 -5.53 3.59
N ARG A 92 -3.83 -6.27 4.63
CA ARG A 92 -4.85 -7.34 4.57
C ARG A 92 -4.56 -8.40 3.50
N PHE A 93 -3.37 -9.00 3.57
CA PHE A 93 -3.01 -10.11 2.67
C PHE A 93 -3.71 -11.41 3.10
N ASP A 94 -4.86 -11.70 2.49
CA ASP A 94 -5.70 -12.87 2.85
C ASP A 94 -5.66 -14.02 1.82
N GLY A 95 -4.79 -13.94 0.81
CA GLY A 95 -4.76 -14.89 -0.33
C GLY A 95 -3.46 -15.68 -0.45
N PRO A 96 -2.58 -15.35 -1.41
CA PRO A 96 -1.38 -16.14 -1.76
C PRO A 96 -0.25 -16.08 -0.70
N GLY A 97 -0.49 -15.50 0.47
CA GLY A 97 0.54 -15.11 1.44
C GLY A 97 1.09 -13.70 1.24
N ILE A 98 2.12 -13.36 2.02
CA ILE A 98 2.79 -12.06 2.00
C ILE A 98 3.65 -11.97 0.72
N PRO A 99 3.62 -10.85 -0.03
CA PRO A 99 4.46 -10.67 -1.20
C PRO A 99 5.95 -10.63 -0.84
N GLY A 100 6.76 -11.44 -1.52
CA GLY A 100 8.22 -11.32 -1.42
C GLY A 100 8.76 -10.06 -2.10
N CYS A 101 10.02 -9.71 -1.83
CA CYS A 101 10.70 -8.53 -2.34
C CYS A 101 10.65 -8.39 -3.87
N SER A 102 10.77 -9.50 -4.61
CA SER A 102 10.69 -9.47 -6.08
C SER A 102 9.30 -9.08 -6.60
N THR A 103 8.23 -9.47 -5.90
CA THR A 103 6.85 -9.09 -6.21
C THR A 103 6.61 -7.62 -5.90
N LEU A 104 7.08 -7.14 -4.75
CA LEU A 104 7.04 -5.73 -4.36
C LEU A 104 7.79 -4.85 -5.37
N CYS A 105 8.99 -5.27 -5.77
CA CYS A 105 9.81 -4.56 -6.76
C CYS A 105 9.11 -4.42 -8.10
N ARG A 106 8.52 -5.52 -8.60
CA ARG A 106 7.74 -5.51 -9.85
C ARG A 106 6.54 -4.58 -9.74
N TYR A 107 5.85 -4.55 -8.60
CA TYR A 107 4.70 -3.70 -8.39
C TYR A 107 5.07 -2.21 -8.33
N ARG A 108 6.10 -1.82 -7.57
CA ARG A 108 6.61 -0.42 -7.53
C ARG A 108 7.08 0.07 -8.90
N LYS A 109 7.58 -0.84 -9.74
CA LYS A 109 7.97 -0.55 -11.13
C LYS A 109 6.80 -0.61 -12.10
N PHE A 110 5.56 -0.84 -11.66
CA PHE A 110 4.39 -1.10 -12.52
C PHE A 110 4.64 -2.18 -13.59
N ARG A 111 5.53 -3.13 -13.32
CA ARG A 111 6.04 -4.16 -14.25
C ARG A 111 6.72 -3.60 -15.51
N TYR A 112 7.10 -2.32 -15.54
CA TYR A 112 7.84 -1.78 -16.66
C TYR A 112 9.29 -2.31 -16.70
N ALA A 113 9.69 -2.82 -17.86
CA ALA A 113 11.08 -3.09 -18.19
C ALA A 113 11.88 -1.78 -18.39
N ARG A 114 13.22 -1.89 -18.43
CA ARG A 114 14.10 -0.71 -18.56
C ARG A 114 13.84 0.10 -19.83
N ALA A 115 13.51 -0.56 -20.94
CA ALA A 115 13.16 0.10 -22.19
C ALA A 115 11.92 1.01 -22.10
N ALA A 116 11.02 0.77 -21.13
CA ALA A 116 9.80 1.56 -20.96
C ALA A 116 9.97 2.76 -19.99
N TYR A 117 11.17 3.03 -19.47
CA TYR A 117 11.42 4.18 -18.57
C TYR A 117 11.06 5.53 -19.21
N PHE A 118 11.23 5.67 -20.52
CA PHE A 118 11.05 6.93 -21.24
C PHE A 118 9.62 7.18 -21.75
N GLY A 119 8.67 6.29 -21.43
CA GLY A 119 7.27 6.49 -21.83
C GLY A 119 6.55 7.48 -20.92
N LEU A 120 5.91 8.51 -21.50
CA LEU A 120 5.03 9.46 -20.77
C LEU A 120 3.99 8.73 -19.90
N LEU A 121 3.50 7.59 -20.39
CA LEU A 121 2.56 6.73 -19.69
C LEU A 121 3.10 6.22 -18.34
N LYS A 122 4.36 5.78 -18.30
CA LYS A 122 4.99 5.31 -17.06
C LYS A 122 5.25 6.46 -16.10
N VAL A 123 5.79 7.56 -16.63
CA VAL A 123 6.13 8.74 -15.83
C VAL A 123 4.86 9.30 -15.18
N GLY A 124 3.76 9.40 -15.93
CA GLY A 124 2.46 9.84 -15.41
C GLY A 124 1.89 8.90 -14.34
N ALA A 125 1.97 7.58 -14.55
CA ALA A 125 1.52 6.61 -13.54
C ALA A 125 2.34 6.72 -12.24
N GLN A 126 3.66 6.85 -12.34
CA GLN A 126 4.55 7.00 -11.19
C GLN A 126 4.37 8.35 -10.48
N SER A 127 4.16 9.45 -11.21
CA SER A 127 3.91 10.76 -10.61
C SER A 127 2.58 10.78 -9.86
N HIS A 128 1.51 10.24 -10.44
CA HIS A 128 0.22 10.11 -9.77
C HIS A 128 0.30 9.23 -8.53
N LEU A 129 0.98 8.09 -8.59
CA LEU A 129 1.20 7.22 -7.43
C LEU A 129 1.93 7.97 -6.31
N LYS A 130 3.02 8.65 -6.66
CA LYS A 130 3.82 9.42 -5.70
C LYS A 130 2.98 10.54 -5.06
N ALA A 131 2.19 11.26 -5.86
CA ALA A 131 1.28 12.30 -5.40
C ALA A 131 0.21 11.75 -4.45
N MET A 132 -0.40 10.61 -4.78
CA MET A 132 -1.35 9.92 -3.89
C MET A 132 -0.70 9.58 -2.55
N CYS A 133 0.49 8.96 -2.56
CA CYS A 133 1.21 8.63 -1.33
C CYS A 133 1.52 9.86 -0.45
N LEU A 134 1.86 11.00 -1.06
CA LEU A 134 2.14 12.25 -0.35
C LEU A 134 0.86 12.87 0.23
N ASN A 135 -0.24 12.86 -0.52
CA ASN A 135 -1.52 13.37 -0.04
C ASN A 135 -2.08 12.52 1.12
N LEU A 136 -1.90 11.21 1.04
CA LEU A 136 -2.28 10.28 2.11
C LEU A 136 -1.43 10.50 3.37
N LEU A 137 -0.13 10.76 3.23
CA LEU A 137 0.73 11.13 4.36
C LEU A 137 0.27 12.44 5.02
N LYS A 138 -0.06 13.45 4.21
CA LYS A 138 -0.60 14.73 4.71
C LYS A 138 -1.92 14.52 5.46
N ALA A 139 -2.81 13.66 4.95
CA ALA A 139 -4.05 13.30 5.63
C ALA A 139 -3.76 12.59 6.97
N ALA A 140 -2.81 11.65 6.99
CA ALA A 140 -2.40 10.93 8.19
C ALA A 140 -1.92 11.87 9.30
N ASN A 141 -1.04 12.80 8.92
CA ASN A 141 -0.48 13.76 9.87
C ASN A 141 -1.55 14.71 10.42
N ARG A 142 -2.59 15.02 9.64
CA ARG A 142 -3.74 15.81 10.13
C ARG A 142 -4.58 15.04 11.14
N LEU A 143 -4.74 13.74 10.98
CA LEU A 143 -5.43 12.89 11.96
C LEU A 143 -4.63 12.75 13.26
N SER A 144 -3.29 12.76 13.16
CA SER A 144 -2.40 12.67 14.33
C SER A 144 -2.18 14.00 15.05
N ALA A 145 -2.49 15.13 14.40
CA ALA A 145 -2.34 16.42 15.05
C ALA A 145 -3.33 16.51 16.21
N PRO A 146 -2.90 16.91 17.42
CA PRO A 146 -3.86 17.23 18.46
C PRO A 146 -4.81 18.27 17.88
N ALA A 147 -6.13 18.02 17.96
CA ALA A 147 -7.13 19.03 17.61
C ALA A 147 -6.70 20.30 18.33
N ALA A 148 -6.42 21.37 17.59
CA ALA A 148 -6.06 22.64 18.17
C ALA A 148 -7.20 23.03 19.13
N ALA A 149 -6.94 22.91 20.42
CA ALA A 149 -7.76 23.42 21.50
C ALA A 149 -7.16 24.74 21.96
#